data_AF-A0A519PJK5-F1
#
_entry.id   AF-A0A519PJK5-F1
#
_cell.length_a   1.000
_cell.length_b   1.000
_cell.length_c   1.000
_cell.angle_alpha   90.00
_cell.angle_beta   90.00
_cell.angle_gamma   90.00
#
_symmetry.space_group_name_H-M   'P 1'
#
loop_
_entity.id
_entity.type
_entity.pdbx_description
1 polymer ?
#
loop_
_entity_poly.entity_id
_entity_poly.type
_entity_poly.pdbx_seq_one_letter_code
_entity_poly.pdbx_strand_id
1 'polypeptide(L)'
;MENQALGLAEAVQRLTPADIVVKRIRWRPFFDKWPSALKRPWMLDPASDAVEPAPGERGPDLWIATGRATLPLSIALKRRSGPRPFVVQTQDPRLPPRLFDLVVAPAHDGLE
;
A
#
# COMPACT_ATOMS: atom_id res chain seq x y z
N MET A 1 6.68 9.46 -5.95
CA MET A 1 5.63 9.38 -4.92
C MET A 1 6.12 8.67 -3.65
N GLU A 2 7.14 7.82 -3.73
CA GLU A 2 7.74 7.08 -2.59
C GLU A 2 7.95 7.93 -1.32
N ASN A 3 8.43 9.17 -1.46
CA ASN A 3 8.71 10.08 -0.33
C ASN A 3 7.50 10.32 0.59
N GLN A 4 6.26 10.27 0.09
CA GLN A 4 5.07 10.47 0.93
C GLN A 4 4.85 9.30 1.88
N ALA A 5 5.02 8.07 1.38
CA ALA A 5 4.92 6.87 2.20
C ALA A 5 6.10 6.76 3.16
N LEU A 6 7.32 7.00 2.67
CA LEU A 6 8.53 6.91 3.49
C LEU A 6 8.55 7.98 4.58
N GLY A 7 8.22 9.23 4.26
CA GLY A 7 8.18 10.32 5.24
C GLY A 7 7.14 10.08 6.34
N LEU A 8 5.98 9.49 6.00
CA LEU A 8 5.00 9.07 7.00
C LEU A 8 5.52 7.91 7.86
N ALA A 9 6.19 6.92 7.26
CA ALA A 9 6.78 5.80 8.00
C ALA A 9 7.86 6.29 8.99
N GLU A 10 8.75 7.19 8.57
CA GLU A 10 9.75 7.81 9.43
C GLU A 10 9.12 8.66 10.54
N ALA A 11 8.01 9.35 10.26
CA ALA A 11 7.27 10.08 11.27
C ALA A 11 6.67 9.15 12.34
N VAL A 12 6.12 8.01 11.93
CA VAL A 12 5.66 6.97 12.86
C VAL A 12 6.82 6.42 13.68
N GLN A 13 7.95 6.10 13.04
CA GLN A 13 9.15 5.56 13.71
C GLN A 13 9.70 6.51 14.80
N ARG A 14 9.60 7.83 14.60
CA ARG A 14 10.00 8.81 15.62
C ARG A 14 9.11 8.79 16.87
N LEU A 15 7.88 8.29 16.76
CA LEU A 15 6.92 8.21 17.87
C LEU A 15 6.85 6.82 18.51
N THR A 16 7.10 5.77 17.73
CA THR A 16 7.12 4.38 18.19
C THR A 16 8.25 3.63 17.49
N PRO A 17 9.10 2.86 18.20
CA PRO A 17 10.10 2.01 17.57
C PRO A 17 9.46 1.12 16.50
N ALA A 18 9.98 1.18 15.27
CA ALA A 18 9.45 0.45 14.13
C ALA A 18 10.57 0.16 13.13
N ASP A 19 10.56 -1.04 12.54
CA ASP A 19 11.42 -1.39 11.42
C ASP A 19 10.75 -1.00 10.10
N ILE A 20 11.43 -0.21 9.29
CA ILE A 20 10.90 0.26 8.00
C ILE A 20 11.47 -0.61 6.88
N VAL A 21 10.58 -1.27 6.14
CA VAL A 21 10.93 -2.00 4.92
C VAL A 21 10.23 -1.36 3.73
N VAL A 22 11.02 -0.84 2.78
CA VAL A 22 10.49 -0.22 1.56
C VAL A 22 10.29 -1.28 0.48
N LYS A 23 9.10 -1.30 -0.13
CA LYS A 23 8.73 -2.20 -1.23
C LYS A 23 8.28 -1.38 -2.43
N ARG A 24 8.90 -1.61 -3.59
CA ARG A 24 8.63 -0.94 -4.86
C ARG A 24 7.86 -1.86 -5.79
N ILE A 25 6.66 -1.40 -6.15
CA ILE A 25 5.69 -2.20 -6.90
C ILE A 25 5.52 -1.65 -8.30
N ARG A 26 5.58 -2.53 -9.29
CA ARG A 26 5.30 -2.22 -10.69
C ARG A 26 4.40 -3.28 -11.29
N TRP A 27 3.46 -2.85 -12.12
CA TRP A 27 2.66 -3.76 -12.94
C TRP A 27 3.37 -3.90 -14.29
N ARG A 28 3.26 -5.08 -14.91
CA ARG A 28 3.76 -5.23 -16.29
C ARG A 28 3.08 -4.17 -17.18
N PRO A 29 3.77 -3.63 -18.21
CA PRO A 29 3.25 -2.52 -19.01
C PRO A 29 1.83 -2.75 -19.56
N PHE A 30 1.52 -3.98 -19.97
CA PHE A 30 0.20 -4.36 -20.48
C PHE A 30 -0.94 -4.21 -19.44
N PHE A 31 -0.64 -4.39 -18.16
CA PHE A 31 -1.61 -4.34 -17.06
C PHE A 31 -1.59 -3.01 -16.30
N ASP A 32 -0.63 -2.12 -16.54
CA ASP A 32 -0.43 -0.93 -15.70
C ASP A 32 -1.66 -0.01 -15.66
N LYS A 33 -2.33 0.16 -16.80
CA LYS A 33 -3.54 0.99 -16.94
C LYS A 33 -4.84 0.26 -16.61
N TRP A 34 -4.80 -1.02 -16.26
CA TRP A 34 -6.02 -1.76 -15.94
C TRP A 34 -6.68 -1.22 -14.66
N PRO A 35 -8.01 -1.30 -14.55
CA PRO A 35 -8.72 -0.99 -13.32
C PRO A 35 -8.17 -1.79 -12.13
N SER A 36 -7.97 -1.13 -10.99
CA SER A 36 -7.40 -1.76 -9.78
C SER A 36 -8.16 -3.03 -9.37
N ALA A 37 -9.48 -3.05 -9.53
CA ALA A 37 -10.32 -4.20 -9.20
C ALA A 37 -10.02 -5.48 -10.01
N LEU A 38 -9.43 -5.34 -11.20
CA LEU A 38 -9.09 -6.45 -12.10
C LEU A 38 -7.64 -6.94 -11.94
N LYS A 39 -6.80 -6.20 -11.22
CA LYS A 39 -5.39 -6.55 -11.04
C LYS A 39 -5.25 -7.75 -10.10
N ARG A 40 -4.35 -8.67 -10.48
CA ARG A 40 -4.04 -9.92 -9.75
C ARG A 40 -2.53 -10.03 -9.54
N PRO A 41 -2.05 -10.65 -8.46
CA PRO A 41 -0.60 -10.71 -8.16
C PRO A 41 0.28 -11.19 -9.32
N TRP A 42 -0.17 -12.15 -10.13
CA TRP A 42 0.58 -12.65 -11.29
C TRP A 42 0.82 -11.61 -12.40
N MET A 43 0.09 -10.49 -12.38
CA MET A 43 0.26 -9.37 -13.33
C MET A 43 1.39 -8.42 -12.93
N LEU A 44 2.00 -8.61 -11.76
CA LEU A 44 3.15 -7.82 -11.32
C LEU A 44 4.33 -8.01 -12.28
N ASP A 45 5.10 -6.93 -12.41
CA ASP A 45 6.39 -7.00 -13.09
C ASP A 45 7.36 -7.85 -12.24
N PRO A 46 8.13 -8.79 -12.82
CA PRO A 46 9.10 -9.58 -12.08
C PRO A 46 10.15 -8.75 -11.32
N ALA A 47 10.41 -7.51 -11.72
CA ALA A 47 11.28 -6.58 -11.00
C ALA A 47 10.63 -5.89 -9.80
N SER A 48 9.36 -6.22 -9.48
CA SER A 48 8.68 -5.71 -8.29
C SER A 48 9.11 -6.47 -7.06
N ASP A 49 9.18 -5.76 -5.93
CA ASP A 49 9.46 -6.40 -4.66
C ASP A 49 8.32 -7.32 -4.24
N ALA A 50 8.67 -8.45 -3.60
CA ALA A 50 7.72 -9.35 -2.98
C ALA A 50 6.98 -8.62 -1.84
N VAL A 51 5.65 -8.67 -1.91
CA VAL A 51 4.72 -7.97 -1.02
C VAL A 51 4.23 -8.83 0.12
N GLU A 52 4.11 -10.13 -0.13
CA GLU A 52 3.74 -11.08 0.90
C GLU A 52 5.00 -11.48 1.69
N PRO A 53 4.89 -11.64 3.02
CA PRO A 53 5.98 -12.16 3.84
C PRO A 53 6.36 -13.57 3.38
N ALA A 54 7.63 -13.94 3.51
CA ALA A 54 8.06 -15.29 3.18
C ALA A 54 7.42 -16.32 4.16
N PRO A 55 7.37 -17.62 3.81
CA PRO A 55 6.88 -18.65 4.72
C PRO A 55 7.63 -18.61 6.06
N GLY A 56 6.89 -18.43 7.15
CA GLY A 56 7.45 -18.34 8.51
C GLY A 56 7.78 -16.91 8.97
N GLU A 57 7.73 -15.91 8.09
CA GLU A 57 7.88 -14.51 8.46
C GLU A 57 6.56 -13.91 8.93
N ARG A 58 6.64 -13.02 9.92
CA ARG A 58 5.49 -12.21 10.34
C ARG A 58 5.26 -11.11 9.31
N GLY A 59 4.01 -10.94 8.89
CA GLY A 59 3.61 -9.80 8.06
C GLY A 59 3.74 -8.46 8.82
N PRO A 60 3.68 -7.33 8.11
CA PRO A 60 3.79 -6.02 8.75
C PRO A 60 2.59 -5.76 9.67
N ASP A 61 2.82 -4.97 10.72
CA ASP A 61 1.76 -4.41 11.56
C ASP A 61 1.11 -3.18 10.93
N LEU A 62 1.88 -2.41 10.16
CA LEU A 62 1.47 -1.18 9.51
C LEU A 62 1.88 -1.22 8.03
N TRP A 63 0.93 -0.96 7.14
CA TRP A 63 1.13 -0.90 5.70
C TRP A 63 0.87 0.53 5.23
N ILE A 64 1.91 1.23 4.78
CA ILE A 64 1.80 2.60 4.24
C ILE A 64 2.06 2.56 2.75
N ALA A 65 1.02 2.87 1.97
CA ALA A 65 1.07 2.84 0.51
C ALA A 65 0.92 4.22 -0.12
N THR A 66 1.40 4.36 -1.35
CA THR A 66 1.28 5.59 -2.16
C THR A 66 1.11 5.25 -3.64
N GLY A 67 0.35 6.07 -4.37
CA GLY A 67 0.13 5.92 -5.81
C GLY A 67 -0.75 4.76 -6.26
N ARG A 68 -1.19 4.79 -7.53
CA ARG A 68 -2.16 3.83 -8.10
C ARG A 68 -1.71 2.38 -8.12
N ALA A 69 -0.40 2.12 -8.23
CA ALA A 69 0.12 0.77 -8.35
C ALA A 69 -0.13 -0.06 -7.07
N THR A 70 -0.25 0.59 -5.92
CA THR A 70 -0.40 -0.06 -4.61
C THR A 70 -1.85 -0.37 -4.25
N LEU A 71 -2.82 0.38 -4.81
CA LEU A 71 -4.26 0.25 -4.53
C LEU A 71 -4.78 -1.20 -4.50
N PRO A 72 -4.62 -2.03 -5.55
CA PRO A 72 -5.13 -3.41 -5.51
C PRO A 72 -4.52 -4.26 -4.39
N LEU A 73 -3.26 -4.01 -4.03
CA LEU A 73 -2.55 -4.76 -2.99
C LEU A 73 -3.00 -4.32 -1.58
N SER A 74 -3.09 -3.01 -1.35
CA SER A 74 -3.64 -2.43 -0.12
C SER A 74 -5.06 -2.95 0.17
N ILE A 75 -5.91 -2.97 -0.86
CA ILE A 75 -7.30 -3.48 -0.75
C ILE A 75 -7.31 -4.97 -0.42
N ALA A 76 -6.43 -5.77 -1.06
CA ALA A 76 -6.34 -7.19 -0.79
C ALA A 76 -5.91 -7.47 0.66
N LEU A 77 -4.91 -6.74 1.17
CA LEU A 77 -4.45 -6.84 2.55
C LEU A 77 -5.54 -6.45 3.56
N LYS A 78 -6.28 -5.36 3.31
CA LYS A 78 -7.41 -4.93 4.15
C LYS A 78 -8.52 -5.99 4.21
N ARG A 79 -8.76 -6.72 3.13
CA ARG A 79 -9.80 -7.76 3.03
C ARG A 79 -9.39 -9.12 3.57
N ARG A 80 -8.10 -9.32 3.92
CA ARG A 80 -7.61 -10.61 4.39
C ARG A 80 -8.28 -10.98 5.72
N SER A 81 -8.72 -12.23 5.83
CA SER A 81 -9.17 -12.82 7.10
C SER A 81 -7.96 -13.14 7.99
N GLY A 82 -8.10 -12.93 9.30
CA GLY A 82 -7.04 -13.17 10.27
C GLY A 82 -6.13 -11.95 10.49
N PRO A 83 -4.90 -12.14 10.99
CA PRO A 83 -3.96 -11.05 11.21
C PRO A 83 -3.72 -10.26 9.93
N ARG A 84 -3.87 -8.94 9.96
CA ARG A 84 -3.63 -8.05 8.82
C ARG A 84 -3.01 -6.75 9.32
N PRO A 85 -2.18 -6.06 8.51
CA PRO A 85 -1.70 -4.75 8.87
C PRO A 85 -2.85 -3.75 8.99
N PHE A 86 -2.61 -2.67 9.72
CA PHE A 86 -3.35 -1.43 9.56
C PHE A 86 -2.96 -0.81 8.21
N VAL A 87 -3.92 -0.63 7.30
CA VAL A 87 -3.69 -0.23 5.91
C VAL A 87 -3.91 1.26 5.75
N VAL A 88 -2.81 2.00 5.56
CA VAL A 88 -2.79 3.44 5.29
C VAL A 88 -2.49 3.68 3.82
N GLN A 89 -3.32 4.50 3.17
CA GLN A 89 -3.07 4.97 1.82
C GLN A 89 -2.81 6.47 1.85
N THR A 90 -1.64 6.89 1.39
CA THR A 90 -1.33 8.31 1.19
C THR A 90 -1.86 8.80 -0.15
N GLN A 91 -2.19 10.10 -0.20
CA GLN A 91 -2.82 10.80 -1.32
C GLN A 91 -4.27 10.34 -1.57
N ASP A 92 -5.01 11.08 -2.39
CA ASP A 92 -6.33 10.62 -2.83
C ASP A 92 -6.23 9.34 -3.68
N PRO A 93 -6.80 8.20 -3.21
CA PRO A 93 -6.81 6.96 -3.97
C PRO A 93 -7.75 6.99 -5.19
N ARG A 94 -8.63 8.00 -5.30
CA ARG A 94 -9.75 8.06 -6.25
C ARG A 94 -10.64 6.81 -6.20
N LEU A 95 -10.73 6.23 -5.01
CA LEU A 95 -11.52 5.05 -4.67
C LEU A 95 -12.18 5.29 -3.31
N PRO A 96 -13.29 4.60 -2.97
CA PRO A 96 -13.95 4.78 -1.68
C PRO A 96 -12.96 4.63 -0.49
N PRO A 97 -12.79 5.63 0.38
CA PRO A 97 -11.82 5.60 1.49
C PRO A 97 -11.99 4.41 2.43
N ARG A 98 -13.21 3.91 2.60
CA ARG A 98 -13.56 2.69 3.37
C ARG A 98 -12.84 1.42 2.92
N LEU A 99 -12.19 1.43 1.77
CA LEU A 99 -11.36 0.33 1.28
C LEU A 99 -9.99 0.26 1.96
N PHE A 100 -9.67 1.24 2.80
CA PHE A 100 -8.45 1.34 3.61
C PHE A 100 -8.85 1.49 5.10
N ASP A 101 -7.89 1.36 6.01
CA ASP A 101 -8.13 1.72 7.42
C ASP A 101 -7.97 3.24 7.62
N LEU A 102 -7.10 3.89 6.85
CA LEU A 102 -6.88 5.33 6.86
C LEU A 102 -6.44 5.83 5.49
N VAL A 103 -6.97 6.98 5.08
CA VAL A 103 -6.45 7.74 3.92
C VAL A 103 -5.83 9.03 4.44
N VAL A 104 -4.56 9.26 4.10
CA VAL A 104 -3.83 10.49 4.43
C VAL A 104 -3.61 11.26 3.14
N ALA A 105 -4.55 12.13 2.79
CA ALA A 105 -4.45 12.95 1.61
C ALA A 105 -4.00 14.38 1.95
N PRO A 106 -3.20 15.04 1.09
CA PRO A 106 -2.97 16.46 1.18
C PRO A 106 -4.27 17.26 1.19
N ALA A 107 -4.33 18.35 1.94
CA ALA A 107 -5.52 19.20 2.06
C ALA A 107 -6.08 19.70 0.71
N HIS A 108 -5.24 19.81 -0.32
CA HIS A 108 -5.68 20.22 -1.66
C HIS A 108 -6.42 19.14 -2.45
N ASP A 109 -6.46 17.89 -1.98
CA ASP A 109 -7.21 16.80 -2.62
C ASP A 109 -8.71 16.77 -2.24
N GLY A 110 -9.13 17.56 -1.23
CA GLY A 110 -10.55 17.75 -0.89
C GLY A 110 -11.28 16.52 -0.33
N LEU A 111 -10.56 15.61 0.31
CA LEU A 111 -11.16 14.47 1.03
C LEU A 111 -11.70 14.94 2.39
N GLU A 112 -13.03 14.96 2.53
CA GLU A 112 -13.77 15.19 3.78
C GLU A 112 -14.32 13.87 4.36
#